data_AF-A0A966SUM8-F1
#
_entry.id   AF-A0A966SUM8-F1
#
_cell.length_a   1.000
_cell.length_b   1.000
_cell.length_c   1.000
_cell.angle_alpha   90.00
_cell.angle_beta   90.00
_cell.angle_gamma   90.00
#
_symmetry.space_group_name_H-M   'P 1'
#
loop_
_entity.id
_entity.type
_entity.pdbx_description
1 polymer ?
#
loop_
_entity_poly.entity_id
_entity_poly.type
_entity_poly.pdbx_seq_one_letter_code
_entity_poly.pdbx_strand_id
1 'polypeptide(L)'
;MYRQPGSAISTRPAWRPWTSCWQTQSRSRIACSLSTARGCYDPPVEAPDVAPLPAEKNGYITFGSANQISKVTDEVIALWAEVMRVVPDSRLYIKTKAFKEPEVAARYMGLFGKAGIAPERLKLEGPGSQLDILRYYNHIDIALDTFPCAGGTTTCEALWMGVPVITLMGERFCNRHSASHMQNAGITDTTAESKEQYIAIVTRMAADIPSLSARRQSMRTTVAASPLCDAPRFAKHFAGVLRQMWNA
;
A
#
# COMPACT_ATOMS: atom_id res chain seq x y z
N MET A 1 47.34 -0.14 29.62
CA MET A 1 46.59 -1.38 29.90
C MET A 1 45.13 -1.11 29.52
N TYR A 2 44.66 -1.80 28.48
CA TYR A 2 43.41 -1.59 27.75
C TYR A 2 42.14 -1.82 28.60
N ARG A 3 41.10 -0.99 28.41
CA ARG A 3 39.70 -1.43 28.47
C ARG A 3 38.83 -0.55 27.55
N GLN A 4 38.26 -1.20 26.53
CA GLN A 4 37.32 -0.66 25.54
C GLN A 4 35.94 -0.37 26.17
N PRO A 5 35.15 0.60 25.68
CA PRO A 5 33.72 0.67 25.96
C PRO A 5 32.95 -0.29 25.04
N GLY A 6 32.12 -1.14 25.66
CA GLY A 6 31.27 -2.10 24.98
C GLY A 6 30.15 -1.45 24.18
N SER A 7 29.88 -2.05 23.02
CA SER A 7 28.75 -1.82 22.14
C SER A 7 27.42 -2.07 22.85
N ALA A 8 26.56 -1.05 22.94
CA ALA A 8 25.14 -1.24 23.24
C ALA A 8 24.42 -1.67 21.96
N ILE A 9 24.18 -2.97 21.84
CA ILE A 9 23.30 -3.55 20.83
C ILE A 9 21.87 -3.08 21.14
N SER A 10 21.35 -2.20 20.29
CA SER A 10 19.92 -1.85 20.26
C SER A 10 19.12 -3.10 19.87
N THR A 11 18.44 -3.68 20.86
CA THR A 11 17.51 -4.78 20.64
C THR A 11 16.28 -4.26 19.89
N ARG A 12 16.12 -4.69 18.63
CA ARG A 12 14.88 -4.55 17.85
C ARG A 12 13.69 -5.08 18.66
N PRO A 13 12.51 -4.43 18.64
CA PRO A 13 11.33 -5.01 19.27
C PRO A 13 11.01 -6.36 18.62
N ALA A 14 10.92 -7.41 19.44
CA ALA A 14 10.58 -8.74 19.01
C ALA A 14 9.16 -8.75 18.44
N TRP A 15 9.05 -9.04 17.14
CA TRP A 15 7.80 -9.28 16.44
C TRP A 15 6.98 -10.37 17.16
N ARG A 16 5.70 -10.12 17.41
CA ARG A 16 4.77 -11.19 17.83
C ARG A 16 4.51 -12.12 16.64
N PRO A 17 4.65 -13.45 16.79
CA PRO A 17 4.35 -14.39 15.72
C PRO A 17 2.87 -14.33 15.31
N TRP A 18 2.60 -14.50 14.01
CA TRP A 18 1.26 -14.52 13.38
C TRP A 18 0.26 -15.52 13.99
N THR A 19 0.72 -16.40 14.88
CA THR A 19 -0.09 -17.44 15.53
C THR A 19 -0.86 -16.96 16.76
N SER A 20 -0.49 -15.83 17.39
CA SER A 20 -1.00 -15.49 18.73
C SER A 20 -2.45 -14.99 18.77
N CYS A 21 -3.11 -14.77 17.62
CA CYS A 21 -4.49 -14.27 17.59
C CYS A 21 -5.55 -15.38 17.40
N TRP A 22 -5.13 -16.65 17.32
CA TRP A 22 -6.04 -17.78 17.08
C TRP A 22 -6.45 -18.54 18.36
N GLN A 23 -6.00 -18.11 19.55
CA GLN A 23 -6.12 -18.90 20.78
C GLN A 23 -7.43 -18.73 21.57
N THR A 24 -8.38 -17.93 21.12
CA THR A 24 -9.68 -17.79 21.80
C THR A 24 -10.86 -17.99 20.87
N GLN A 25 -10.97 -19.18 20.28
CA GLN A 25 -12.27 -19.80 20.03
C GLN A 25 -12.12 -21.31 19.91
N SER A 26 -12.75 -22.02 20.83
CA SER A 26 -12.70 -23.47 20.96
C SER A 26 -13.51 -24.17 19.85
N ARG A 27 -12.98 -25.33 19.46
CA ARG A 27 -13.55 -26.42 18.65
C ARG A 27 -13.38 -26.35 17.11
N SER A 28 -12.47 -27.22 16.65
CA SER A 28 -12.40 -27.84 15.32
C SER A 28 -12.46 -26.91 14.11
N ARG A 29 -11.38 -26.16 13.87
CA ARG A 29 -11.01 -25.71 12.53
C ARG A 29 -9.51 -25.87 12.37
N ILE A 30 -9.09 -26.71 11.42
CA ILE A 30 -7.73 -26.70 10.89
C ILE A 30 -7.57 -25.33 10.22
N ALA A 31 -7.04 -24.36 10.96
CA ALA A 31 -6.66 -23.06 10.42
C ALA A 31 -5.34 -23.23 9.68
N CYS A 32 -5.40 -23.60 8.40
CA CYS A 32 -4.22 -23.65 7.55
C CYS A 32 -3.79 -22.22 7.19
N SER A 33 -2.78 -21.70 7.89
CA SER A 33 -2.12 -20.46 7.47
C SER A 33 -1.13 -20.78 6.35
N LEU A 34 -1.35 -20.21 5.15
CA LEU A 34 -0.27 -20.12 4.17
C LEU A 34 0.79 -19.16 4.73
N SER A 35 2.04 -19.61 4.79
CA SER A 35 3.18 -18.77 5.22
C SER A 35 3.54 -17.70 4.19
N THR A 36 2.95 -17.76 2.99
CA THR A 36 3.09 -16.82 1.87
C THR A 36 1.79 -16.04 1.64
N ALA A 37 1.88 -14.91 0.93
CA ALA A 37 0.74 -14.07 0.54
C ALA A 37 -0.48 -14.90 0.12
N ARG A 38 -1.69 -14.40 0.36
CA ARG A 38 -2.95 -15.08 0.02
C ARG A 38 -3.11 -15.43 -1.47
N GLY A 39 -2.32 -14.82 -2.34
CA GLY A 39 -2.21 -15.14 -3.76
C GLY A 39 -0.85 -14.72 -4.31
N CYS A 40 -0.51 -15.23 -5.48
CA CYS A 40 0.65 -14.78 -6.26
C CYS A 40 0.20 -13.68 -7.22
N TYR A 41 0.92 -12.56 -7.23
CA TYR A 41 0.70 -11.51 -8.22
C TYR A 41 1.41 -11.90 -9.52
N ASP A 42 0.65 -12.01 -10.60
CA ASP A 42 1.17 -12.20 -11.95
C ASP A 42 1.16 -10.84 -12.67
N PRO A 43 2.33 -10.20 -12.85
CA PRO A 43 2.41 -8.86 -13.41
C PRO A 43 2.04 -8.86 -14.91
N PRO A 44 1.35 -7.82 -15.41
CA PRO A 44 1.01 -7.73 -16.83
C PRO A 44 2.27 -7.64 -17.70
N VAL A 45 2.35 -8.47 -18.75
CA VAL A 45 3.48 -8.50 -19.70
C VAL A 45 3.67 -7.15 -20.38
N GLU A 46 2.57 -6.45 -20.67
CA GLU A 46 2.56 -5.14 -21.34
C GLU A 46 2.64 -3.95 -20.36
N ALA A 47 3.11 -4.18 -19.13
CA ALA A 47 3.28 -3.09 -18.17
C ALA A 47 4.29 -2.05 -18.70
N PRO A 48 3.94 -0.75 -18.66
CA PRO A 48 4.83 0.29 -19.14
C PRO A 48 6.05 0.41 -18.23
N ASP A 49 7.11 1.08 -18.70
CA ASP A 49 8.28 1.35 -17.85
C ASP A 49 7.92 2.22 -16.63
N VAL A 50 8.67 2.01 -15.54
CA VAL A 50 8.59 2.89 -14.37
C VAL A 50 9.15 4.24 -14.78
N ALA A 51 8.30 5.28 -14.79
CA ALA A 51 8.74 6.64 -15.08
C ALA A 51 9.61 7.19 -13.92
N PRO A 52 10.43 8.24 -14.17
CA PRO A 52 11.06 9.03 -13.11
C PRO A 52 10.04 9.57 -12.10
N LEU A 53 10.50 9.97 -10.92
CA LEU A 53 9.64 10.46 -9.86
C LEU A 53 8.94 11.77 -10.27
N PRO A 54 7.60 11.83 -10.33
CA PRO A 54 6.87 13.03 -10.74
C PRO A 54 7.23 14.29 -9.94
N ALA A 55 7.48 14.15 -8.64
CA ALA A 55 7.84 15.27 -7.76
C ALA A 55 9.11 16.01 -8.18
N GLU A 56 10.09 15.34 -8.81
CA GLU A 56 11.32 15.99 -9.32
C GLU A 56 11.02 17.03 -10.40
N LYS A 57 9.98 16.77 -11.22
CA LYS A 57 9.53 17.68 -12.29
C LYS A 57 8.50 18.68 -11.79
N ASN A 58 7.55 18.23 -10.96
CA ASN A 58 6.39 19.01 -10.56
C ASN A 58 6.70 20.00 -9.42
N GLY A 59 7.73 19.73 -8.61
CA GLY A 59 8.04 20.52 -7.41
C GLY A 59 7.11 20.28 -6.23
N TYR A 60 6.21 19.30 -6.31
CA TYR A 60 5.28 18.93 -5.24
C TYR A 60 5.02 17.42 -5.26
N ILE A 61 4.62 16.88 -4.11
CA ILE A 61 4.19 15.48 -3.97
C ILE A 61 2.77 15.29 -4.51
N THR A 62 2.59 14.27 -5.33
CA THR A 62 1.30 13.79 -5.81
C THR A 62 0.96 12.48 -5.10
N PHE A 63 0.02 12.54 -4.16
CA PHE A 63 -0.61 11.36 -3.59
C PHE A 63 -1.59 10.74 -4.56
N GLY A 64 -1.78 9.42 -4.50
CA GLY A 64 -2.76 8.75 -5.32
C GLY A 64 -3.50 7.61 -4.66
N SER A 65 -4.72 7.34 -5.12
CA SER A 65 -5.42 6.09 -4.84
C SER A 65 -6.21 5.61 -6.07
N ALA A 66 -6.02 4.34 -6.45
CA ALA A 66 -6.82 3.66 -7.47
C ALA A 66 -7.91 2.74 -6.87
N ASN A 67 -8.17 2.88 -5.56
CA ASN A 67 -9.13 2.04 -4.84
C ASN A 67 -10.58 2.28 -5.31
N GLN A 68 -11.45 1.30 -5.05
CA GLN A 68 -12.88 1.49 -5.27
C GLN A 68 -13.41 2.63 -4.40
N ILE A 69 -14.23 3.50 -5.00
CA ILE A 69 -14.65 4.73 -4.32
C ILE A 69 -15.46 4.46 -3.04
N SER A 70 -16.16 3.32 -2.97
CA SER A 70 -16.90 2.89 -1.77
C SER A 70 -16.01 2.65 -0.55
N LYS A 71 -14.69 2.48 -0.74
CA LYS A 71 -13.70 2.39 0.34
C LYS A 71 -13.20 3.75 0.82
N VAL A 72 -13.45 4.82 0.06
CA VAL A 72 -13.09 6.20 0.42
C VAL A 72 -14.24 6.78 1.23
N THR A 73 -14.25 6.47 2.51
CA THR A 73 -15.24 6.94 3.49
C THR A 73 -14.86 8.31 4.04
N ASP A 74 -15.75 8.94 4.81
CA ASP A 74 -15.47 10.23 5.47
C ASP A 74 -14.24 10.16 6.38
N GLU A 75 -14.01 9.02 7.06
CA GLU A 75 -12.81 8.82 7.89
C GLU A 75 -11.52 8.78 7.06
N VAL A 76 -11.56 8.17 5.87
CA VAL A 76 -10.42 8.13 4.94
C VAL A 76 -10.16 9.53 4.40
N ILE A 77 -11.21 10.24 3.99
CA ILE A 77 -11.13 11.63 3.51
C ILE A 77 -10.50 12.53 4.58
N ALA A 78 -10.94 12.41 5.84
CA ALA A 78 -10.39 13.17 6.96
C ALA A 78 -8.89 12.90 7.15
N LEU A 79 -8.46 11.62 7.14
CA LEU A 79 -7.04 11.28 7.27
C LEU A 79 -6.22 11.80 6.08
N TRP A 80 -6.72 11.65 4.85
CA TRP A 80 -6.02 12.16 3.67
C TRP A 80 -5.95 13.68 3.66
N ALA A 81 -6.97 14.37 4.17
CA ALA A 81 -6.93 15.82 4.35
C ALA A 81 -5.90 16.24 5.41
N GLU A 82 -5.72 15.48 6.49
CA GLU A 82 -4.63 15.67 7.45
C GLU A 82 -3.26 15.50 6.79
N VAL A 83 -3.09 14.44 6.00
CA VAL A 83 -1.87 14.19 5.22
C VAL A 83 -1.55 15.36 4.30
N MET A 84 -2.54 15.86 3.56
CA MET A 84 -2.38 17.00 2.65
C MET A 84 -2.13 18.33 3.39
N ARG A 85 -2.47 18.43 4.68
CA ARG A 85 -2.14 19.59 5.52
C ARG A 85 -0.71 19.56 6.01
N VAL A 86 -0.21 18.38 6.41
CA VAL A 86 1.19 18.25 6.88
C VAL A 86 2.20 18.25 5.75
N VAL A 87 1.80 17.86 4.53
CA VAL A 87 2.59 18.00 3.31
C VAL A 87 2.01 19.14 2.46
N PRO A 88 2.44 20.40 2.65
CA PRO A 88 1.91 21.54 1.90
C PRO A 88 2.12 21.38 0.40
N ASP A 89 1.28 22.06 -0.39
CA ASP A 89 1.28 22.04 -1.86
C ASP A 89 1.08 20.67 -2.54
N SER A 90 0.98 19.59 -1.76
CA SER A 90 0.70 18.26 -2.28
C SER A 90 -0.64 18.19 -2.99
N ARG A 91 -0.73 17.31 -3.99
CA ARG A 91 -1.97 17.03 -4.72
C ARG A 91 -2.44 15.62 -4.45
N LEU A 92 -3.72 15.38 -4.60
CA LEU A 92 -4.32 14.05 -4.50
C LEU A 92 -5.00 13.69 -5.82
N TYR A 93 -4.57 12.58 -6.40
CA TYR A 93 -5.07 12.06 -7.66
C TYR A 93 -5.78 10.72 -7.46
N ILE A 94 -7.10 10.71 -7.52
CA ILE A 94 -7.93 9.50 -7.36
C ILE A 94 -8.43 9.05 -8.72
N LYS A 95 -8.14 7.80 -9.10
CA LYS A 95 -8.65 7.19 -10.34
C LYS A 95 -9.56 6.02 -10.01
N THR A 96 -10.81 6.07 -10.45
CA THR A 96 -11.77 4.99 -10.18
C THR A 96 -12.92 4.99 -11.16
N LYS A 97 -13.51 3.81 -11.42
CA LYS A 97 -14.59 3.65 -12.41
C LYS A 97 -15.81 4.51 -12.10
N ALA A 98 -16.07 4.76 -10.81
CA ALA A 98 -17.25 5.51 -10.36
C ALA A 98 -17.25 6.98 -10.79
N PHE A 99 -16.09 7.58 -11.07
CA PHE A 99 -16.01 8.96 -11.57
C PHE A 99 -16.36 9.10 -13.06
N LYS A 100 -16.80 8.02 -13.71
CA LYS A 100 -17.53 8.14 -14.98
C LYS A 100 -18.82 8.96 -14.79
N GLU A 101 -19.45 8.85 -13.63
CA GLU A 101 -20.67 9.59 -13.29
C GLU A 101 -20.30 10.97 -12.70
N PRO A 102 -20.64 12.09 -13.37
CA PRO A 102 -20.23 13.43 -12.92
C PRO A 102 -20.76 13.79 -11.53
N GLU A 103 -21.94 13.30 -11.16
CA GLU A 103 -22.54 13.52 -9.84
C GLU A 103 -21.71 12.90 -8.72
N VAL A 104 -21.11 11.73 -8.96
CA VAL A 104 -20.23 11.07 -8.00
C VAL A 104 -18.94 11.88 -7.84
N ALA A 105 -18.35 12.34 -8.95
CA ALA A 105 -17.16 13.20 -8.91
C ALA A 105 -17.44 14.51 -8.16
N ALA A 106 -18.56 15.18 -8.46
CA ALA A 106 -18.99 16.40 -7.77
C ALA A 106 -19.22 16.18 -6.27
N ARG A 107 -19.85 15.06 -5.89
CA ARG A 107 -20.04 14.68 -4.49
C ARG A 107 -18.70 14.58 -3.75
N TYR A 108 -17.74 13.83 -4.31
CA TYR A 108 -16.44 13.66 -3.66
C TYR A 108 -15.62 14.95 -3.66
N MET A 109 -15.69 15.76 -4.71
CA MET A 109 -15.11 17.11 -4.72
C MET A 109 -15.66 17.94 -3.54
N GLY A 110 -16.97 17.91 -3.31
CA GLY A 110 -17.61 18.59 -2.17
C GLY A 110 -17.20 18.02 -0.81
N LEU A 111 -17.04 16.70 -0.68
CA LEU A 111 -16.60 16.07 0.57
C LEU A 111 -15.17 16.48 0.94
N PHE A 112 -14.23 16.46 -0.01
CA PHE A 112 -12.88 16.96 0.23
C PHE A 112 -12.84 18.47 0.47
N GLY A 113 -13.70 19.24 -0.21
CA GLY A 113 -13.86 20.68 0.05
C GLY A 113 -14.31 20.97 1.48
N LYS A 114 -15.26 20.19 2.02
CA LYS A 114 -15.67 20.27 3.44
C LYS A 114 -14.54 19.90 4.40
N ALA A 115 -13.61 19.05 3.98
CA ALA A 115 -12.40 18.72 4.73
C ALA A 115 -11.26 19.76 4.56
N GLY A 116 -11.52 20.88 3.87
CA GLY A 116 -10.58 21.99 3.72
C GLY A 116 -9.57 21.82 2.59
N ILE A 117 -9.81 20.89 1.64
CA ILE A 117 -8.93 20.69 0.50
C ILE A 117 -9.44 21.48 -0.70
N ALA A 118 -8.59 22.37 -1.21
CA ALA A 118 -8.89 23.19 -2.37
C ALA A 118 -9.03 22.33 -3.64
N PRO A 119 -10.00 22.62 -4.53
CA PRO A 119 -10.32 21.79 -5.70
C PRO A 119 -9.13 21.63 -6.67
N GLU A 120 -8.26 22.63 -6.80
CA GLU A 120 -7.06 22.59 -7.64
C GLU A 120 -5.99 21.60 -7.16
N ARG A 121 -6.06 21.18 -5.89
CA ARG A 121 -5.21 20.13 -5.30
C ARG A 121 -5.79 18.72 -5.52
N LEU A 122 -6.97 18.60 -6.13
CA LEU A 122 -7.66 17.33 -6.36
C LEU A 122 -7.78 17.04 -7.86
N LYS A 123 -7.39 15.83 -8.25
CA LYS A 123 -7.69 15.28 -9.57
C LYS A 123 -8.54 14.03 -9.39
N LEU A 124 -9.76 14.05 -9.90
CA LEU A 124 -10.67 12.89 -9.92
C LEU A 124 -10.79 12.42 -11.37
N GLU A 125 -10.38 11.18 -11.65
CA GLU A 125 -10.42 10.61 -12.99
C GLU A 125 -11.23 9.32 -13.05
N GLY A 126 -12.02 9.20 -14.12
CA GLY A 126 -12.86 8.05 -14.40
C GLY A 126 -12.13 6.76 -14.77
N PRO A 127 -12.87 5.76 -15.30
CA PRO A 127 -12.33 4.47 -15.69
C PRO A 127 -11.26 4.59 -16.78
N GLY A 128 -10.48 3.51 -16.94
CA GLY A 128 -9.56 3.32 -18.05
C GLY A 128 -9.32 1.82 -18.27
N SER A 129 -8.60 1.49 -19.33
CA SER A 129 -8.05 0.15 -19.54
C SER A 129 -7.08 -0.24 -18.41
N GLN A 130 -6.70 -1.52 -18.35
CA GLN A 130 -5.67 -1.97 -17.40
C GLN A 130 -4.35 -1.20 -17.61
N LEU A 131 -3.98 -0.93 -18.87
CA LEU A 131 -2.80 -0.15 -19.19
C LEU A 131 -2.91 1.31 -18.71
N ASP A 132 -4.10 1.90 -18.77
CA ASP A 132 -4.33 3.26 -18.25
C ASP A 132 -4.20 3.31 -16.72
N ILE A 133 -4.58 2.24 -16.02
CA ILE A 133 -4.38 2.12 -14.57
C ILE A 133 -2.88 1.99 -14.24
N LEU A 134 -2.11 1.27 -15.05
CA LEU A 134 -0.65 1.20 -14.85
C LEU A 134 0.02 2.55 -15.14
N ARG A 135 -0.37 3.23 -16.22
CA ARG A 135 0.11 4.58 -16.56
C ARG A 135 -0.25 5.61 -15.49
N TYR A 136 -1.40 5.45 -14.83
CA TYR A 136 -1.79 6.29 -13.71
C TYR A 136 -0.71 6.34 -12.60
N TYR A 137 -0.05 5.22 -12.30
CA TYR A 137 1.03 5.19 -11.29
C TYR A 137 2.29 5.95 -11.71
N ASN A 138 2.46 6.26 -13.00
CA ASN A 138 3.52 7.15 -13.49
C ASN A 138 3.24 8.63 -13.24
N HIS A 139 2.07 8.97 -12.71
CA HIS A 139 1.69 10.35 -12.36
C HIS A 139 1.60 10.60 -10.86
N ILE A 140 1.92 9.61 -10.02
CA ILE A 140 1.86 9.74 -8.56
C ILE A 140 3.20 9.34 -7.92
N ASP A 141 3.49 9.93 -6.77
CA ASP A 141 4.73 9.71 -6.01
C ASP A 141 4.52 8.69 -4.89
N ILE A 142 3.39 8.78 -4.18
CA ILE A 142 3.05 7.93 -3.04
C ILE A 142 1.58 7.52 -3.14
N ALA A 143 1.30 6.22 -3.03
CA ALA A 143 -0.06 5.70 -3.00
C ALA A 143 -0.59 5.65 -1.57
N LEU A 144 -1.79 6.17 -1.36
CA LEU A 144 -2.51 6.13 -0.09
C LEU A 144 -3.55 5.02 -0.12
N ASP A 145 -3.40 4.05 0.78
CA ASP A 145 -4.38 2.99 0.94
C ASP A 145 -5.59 3.44 1.76
N THR A 146 -6.72 2.77 1.56
CA THR A 146 -7.96 3.01 2.30
C THR A 146 -8.04 2.10 3.52
N PHE A 147 -8.79 2.51 4.53
CA PHE A 147 -9.13 1.70 5.71
C PHE A 147 -10.63 1.88 6.02
N PRO A 148 -11.31 0.88 6.62
CA PRO A 148 -10.79 -0.42 7.07
C PRO A 148 -10.48 -1.40 5.92
N CYS A 149 -11.08 -1.22 4.75
CA CYS A 149 -10.82 -2.14 3.63
C CYS A 149 -9.62 -1.68 2.81
N ALA A 150 -8.48 -2.37 2.98
CA ALA A 150 -7.26 -2.11 2.24
C ALA A 150 -7.34 -2.48 0.75
N GLY A 151 -6.34 -2.05 0.01
CA GLY A 151 -6.05 -2.45 -1.36
C GLY A 151 -5.67 -3.93 -1.47
N GLY A 152 -5.74 -4.43 -2.70
CA GLY A 152 -5.33 -5.78 -3.07
C GLY A 152 -4.50 -5.71 -4.33
N THR A 153 -5.14 -5.92 -5.49
CA THR A 153 -4.51 -5.74 -6.81
C THR A 153 -3.94 -4.35 -6.99
N THR A 154 -4.64 -3.30 -6.56
CA THR A 154 -4.17 -1.91 -6.62
C THR A 154 -2.85 -1.71 -5.87
N THR A 155 -2.66 -2.39 -4.73
CA THR A 155 -1.40 -2.38 -4.00
C THR A 155 -0.30 -3.05 -4.83
N CYS A 156 -0.55 -4.23 -5.38
CA CYS A 156 0.45 -4.93 -6.20
C CYS A 156 0.84 -4.13 -7.45
N GLU A 157 -0.14 -3.52 -8.13
CA GLU A 157 0.09 -2.66 -9.30
C GLU A 157 0.91 -1.42 -8.95
N ALA A 158 0.60 -0.76 -7.82
CA ALA A 158 1.37 0.39 -7.35
C ALA A 158 2.85 0.00 -7.11
N LEU A 159 3.08 -1.10 -6.39
CA LEU A 159 4.43 -1.59 -6.12
C LEU A 159 5.16 -1.99 -7.42
N TRP A 160 4.46 -2.65 -8.35
CA TRP A 160 5.01 -3.03 -9.66
C TRP A 160 5.40 -1.81 -10.50
N MET A 161 4.66 -0.71 -10.36
CA MET A 161 4.94 0.57 -11.01
C MET A 161 5.89 1.48 -10.21
N GLY A 162 6.53 0.94 -9.16
CA GLY A 162 7.53 1.65 -8.36
C GLY A 162 6.96 2.66 -7.36
N VAL A 163 5.66 2.63 -7.10
CA VAL A 163 5.00 3.55 -6.17
C VAL A 163 4.86 2.90 -4.79
N PRO A 164 5.47 3.47 -3.73
CA PRO A 164 5.25 2.98 -2.37
C PRO A 164 3.80 3.22 -1.93
N VAL A 165 3.23 2.23 -1.23
CA VAL A 165 1.87 2.28 -0.70
C VAL A 165 1.92 2.43 0.81
N ILE A 166 1.27 3.46 1.35
CA ILE A 166 1.11 3.62 2.80
C ILE A 166 -0.24 3.04 3.23
N THR A 167 -0.21 2.10 4.18
CA THR A 167 -1.42 1.45 4.69
C THR A 167 -1.57 1.61 6.20
N LEU A 168 -2.80 1.65 6.67
CA LEU A 168 -3.15 1.62 8.09
C LEU A 168 -3.63 0.21 8.46
N MET A 169 -2.80 -0.50 9.21
CA MET A 169 -3.11 -1.81 9.75
C MET A 169 -4.20 -1.70 10.81
N GLY A 170 -5.19 -2.59 10.71
CA GLY A 170 -6.19 -2.76 11.75
C GLY A 170 -6.39 -4.24 12.11
N GLU A 171 -7.37 -4.47 12.98
CA GLU A 171 -7.63 -5.79 13.56
C GLU A 171 -8.34 -6.75 12.60
N ARG A 172 -9.07 -6.21 11.61
CA ARG A 172 -9.85 -7.03 10.67
C ARG A 172 -9.01 -7.52 9.50
N PHE A 173 -9.41 -8.67 8.96
CA PHE A 173 -8.76 -9.29 7.81
C PHE A 173 -8.60 -8.35 6.61
N CYS A 174 -9.62 -7.56 6.29
CA CYS A 174 -9.62 -6.64 5.15
C CYS A 174 -8.62 -5.49 5.31
N ASN A 175 -8.28 -5.10 6.55
CA ASN A 175 -7.27 -4.09 6.85
C ASN A 175 -5.84 -4.62 6.64
N ARG A 176 -5.66 -5.94 6.66
CA ARG A 176 -4.33 -6.59 6.61
C ARG A 176 -3.94 -7.06 5.21
N HIS A 177 -4.78 -6.82 4.20
CA HIS A 177 -4.56 -7.37 2.86
C HIS A 177 -3.35 -6.73 2.19
N SER A 178 -3.27 -5.40 2.14
CA SER A 178 -2.12 -4.71 1.56
C SER A 178 -0.84 -4.93 2.37
N ALA A 179 -0.92 -4.92 3.71
CA ALA A 179 0.22 -5.23 4.58
C ALA A 179 0.79 -6.64 4.31
N SER A 180 -0.06 -7.64 4.03
CA SER A 180 0.40 -8.98 3.66
C SER A 180 1.15 -8.99 2.32
N HIS A 181 0.65 -8.27 1.31
CA HIS A 181 1.33 -8.16 0.01
C HIS A 181 2.68 -7.45 0.15
N MET A 182 2.71 -6.32 0.85
CA MET A 182 3.93 -5.55 1.09
C MET A 182 4.98 -6.35 1.88
N GLN A 183 4.56 -7.10 2.90
CA GLN A 183 5.43 -8.02 3.63
C GLN A 183 6.07 -9.07 2.71
N ASN A 184 5.29 -9.65 1.80
CA ASN A 184 5.80 -10.63 0.83
C ASN A 184 6.68 -9.99 -0.24
N ALA A 185 6.50 -8.69 -0.53
CA ALA A 185 7.40 -7.91 -1.38
C ALA A 185 8.67 -7.43 -0.65
N GLY A 186 8.81 -7.68 0.66
CA GLY A 186 9.93 -7.19 1.46
C GLY A 186 9.84 -5.71 1.85
N ILE A 187 8.66 -5.09 1.70
CA ILE A 187 8.39 -3.68 1.98
C ILE A 187 7.62 -3.60 3.29
N THR A 188 8.28 -3.20 4.38
CA THR A 188 7.67 -3.21 5.73
C THR A 188 7.65 -1.83 6.39
N ASP A 189 8.33 -0.85 5.81
CA ASP A 189 8.50 0.48 6.36
C ASP A 189 7.36 1.46 6.04
N THR A 190 6.34 0.99 5.31
CA THR A 190 5.16 1.75 4.89
C THR A 190 3.84 1.29 5.53
N THR A 191 3.91 0.39 6.52
CA THR A 191 2.74 -0.06 7.29
C THR A 191 2.65 0.69 8.61
N ALA A 192 1.54 1.39 8.83
CA ALA A 192 1.23 2.08 10.07
C ALA A 192 0.28 1.27 10.95
N GLU A 193 0.40 1.39 12.26
CA GLU A 193 -0.50 0.79 13.26
C GLU A 193 -1.44 1.83 13.88
N SER A 194 -1.22 3.12 13.62
CA SER A 194 -2.06 4.23 14.05
C SER A 194 -2.11 5.35 12.99
N LYS A 195 -3.08 6.26 13.10
CA LYS A 195 -3.19 7.42 12.19
C LYS A 195 -1.98 8.34 12.31
N GLU A 196 -1.45 8.51 13.52
CA GLU A 196 -0.26 9.32 13.79
C GLU A 196 0.97 8.72 13.11
N GLN A 197 1.13 7.40 13.19
CA GLN A 197 2.21 6.71 12.49
C GLN A 197 2.04 6.80 10.96
N TYR A 198 0.81 6.71 10.47
CA TYR A 198 0.51 6.88 9.04
C TYR A 198 0.99 8.25 8.54
N ILE A 199 0.62 9.31 9.26
CA ILE A 199 1.04 10.70 8.95
C ILE A 199 2.56 10.84 9.06
N ALA A 200 3.19 10.26 10.08
CA ALA A 200 4.65 10.32 10.26
C ALA A 200 5.41 9.63 9.12
N ILE A 201 4.95 8.46 8.67
CA ILE A 201 5.52 7.74 7.53
C ILE A 201 5.40 8.57 6.26
N VAL A 202 4.20 9.09 5.97
CA VAL A 202 3.98 9.93 4.78
C VAL A 202 4.88 11.16 4.80
N THR A 203 4.92 11.87 5.91
CA THR A 203 5.73 13.10 6.06
C THR A 203 7.21 12.81 5.84
N ARG A 204 7.74 11.73 6.45
CA ARG A 204 9.13 11.31 6.27
C ARG A 204 9.46 11.00 4.81
N MET A 205 8.57 10.29 4.11
CA MET A 205 8.80 9.93 2.70
C MET A 205 8.67 11.12 1.76
N ALA A 206 7.71 12.01 2.02
CA ALA A 206 7.50 13.23 1.25
C ALA A 206 8.66 14.22 1.37
N ALA A 207 9.41 14.19 2.47
CA ALA A 207 10.54 15.09 2.72
C ALA A 207 11.85 14.68 2.03
N ASP A 208 12.00 13.40 1.64
CA ASP A 208 13.24 12.86 1.07
C ASP A 208 13.02 12.40 -0.39
N ILE A 209 12.99 13.39 -1.30
CA ILE A 209 12.81 13.19 -2.74
C ILE A 209 13.89 12.27 -3.33
N PRO A 210 15.20 12.41 -3.02
CA PRO A 210 16.23 11.50 -3.53
C PRO A 210 15.99 10.03 -3.13
N SER A 211 15.65 9.78 -1.87
CA SER A 211 15.34 8.41 -1.40
C SER A 211 14.09 7.85 -2.06
N LEU A 212 13.05 8.67 -2.24
CA LEU A 212 11.82 8.29 -2.92
C LEU A 212 12.06 7.94 -4.40
N SER A 213 12.92 8.71 -5.07
CA SER A 213 13.31 8.48 -6.47
C SER A 213 14.12 7.18 -6.63
N ALA A 214 15.12 6.97 -5.77
CA ALA A 214 15.91 5.73 -5.75
C ALA A 214 15.03 4.51 -5.48
N ARG A 215 14.11 4.60 -4.50
CA ARG A 215 13.14 3.55 -4.20
C ARG A 215 12.26 3.24 -5.40
N ARG A 216 11.74 4.26 -6.08
CA ARG A 216 10.89 4.09 -7.26
C ARG A 216 11.59 3.27 -8.35
N GLN A 217 12.86 3.59 -8.62
CA GLN A 217 13.64 2.91 -9.65
C GLN A 217 13.96 1.44 -9.30
N SER A 218 14.19 1.12 -8.03
CA SER A 218 14.55 -0.25 -7.62
C SER A 218 13.34 -1.15 -7.36
N MET A 219 12.18 -0.59 -7.03
CA MET A 219 11.06 -1.33 -6.44
C MET A 219 10.49 -2.41 -7.36
N ARG A 220 10.37 -2.18 -8.68
CA ARG A 220 9.89 -3.21 -9.61
C ARG A 220 10.77 -4.45 -9.57
N THR A 221 12.09 -4.27 -9.61
CA THR A 221 13.07 -5.37 -9.53
C THR A 221 12.96 -6.10 -8.19
N THR A 222 12.80 -5.37 -7.08
CA THR A 222 12.59 -5.97 -5.75
C THR A 222 11.31 -6.81 -5.72
N VAL A 223 10.19 -6.29 -6.25
CA VAL A 223 8.90 -6.98 -6.30
C VAL A 223 8.97 -8.24 -7.17
N ALA A 224 9.57 -8.14 -8.35
CA ALA A 224 9.73 -9.27 -9.27
C ALA A 224 10.55 -10.42 -8.67
N ALA A 225 11.56 -10.10 -7.85
CA ALA A 225 12.38 -11.09 -7.16
C ALA A 225 11.76 -11.63 -5.85
N SER A 226 10.62 -11.08 -5.44
CA SER A 226 10.01 -11.39 -4.14
C SER A 226 9.05 -12.59 -4.19
N PRO A 227 8.75 -13.21 -3.03
CA PRO A 227 7.69 -14.21 -2.92
C PRO A 227 6.32 -13.78 -3.44
N LEU A 228 6.06 -12.47 -3.58
CA LEU A 228 4.80 -11.96 -4.13
C LEU A 228 4.58 -12.40 -5.59
N CYS A 229 5.65 -12.57 -6.37
CA CYS A 229 5.62 -12.94 -7.80
C CYS A 229 6.15 -14.37 -8.07
N ASP A 230 6.31 -15.19 -7.03
CA ASP A 230 6.81 -16.57 -7.15
C ASP A 230 5.68 -17.59 -7.21
N ALA A 231 5.07 -17.72 -8.40
CA ALA A 231 3.95 -18.62 -8.64
C ALA A 231 4.28 -20.11 -8.36
N PRO A 232 5.44 -20.64 -8.79
CA PRO A 232 5.83 -22.02 -8.47
C PRO A 232 5.92 -22.28 -6.96
N ARG A 233 6.54 -21.37 -6.19
CA ARG A 233 6.62 -21.51 -4.73
C ARG A 233 5.26 -21.45 -4.08
N PHE A 234 4.41 -20.50 -4.50
CA PHE A 234 3.04 -20.40 -4.00
C PHE A 234 2.26 -21.70 -4.25
N ALA A 235 2.29 -22.23 -5.48
CA ALA A 235 1.61 -23.47 -5.84
C ALA A 235 2.10 -24.66 -5.01
N LYS A 236 3.42 -24.78 -4.79
CA LYS A 236 4.00 -25.83 -3.94
C LYS A 236 3.52 -25.74 -2.49
N HIS A 237 3.53 -24.55 -1.91
CA HIS A 237 3.05 -24.33 -0.54
C HIS A 237 1.55 -24.63 -0.42
N PHE A 238 0.75 -24.15 -1.38
CA PHE A 238 -0.69 -24.36 -1.40
C PHE A 238 -1.05 -25.85 -1.52
N ALA A 239 -0.41 -26.57 -2.45
CA ALA A 239 -0.61 -28.01 -2.61
C ALA A 239 -0.20 -28.79 -1.33
N GLY A 240 0.88 -28.38 -0.67
CA GLY A 240 1.30 -28.97 0.61
C GLY A 240 0.25 -28.81 1.70
N VAL A 241 -0.34 -27.62 1.81
CA VAL A 241 -1.43 -27.33 2.75
C VAL A 241 -2.68 -28.16 2.44
N LEU A 242 -3.11 -28.22 1.18
CA LEU A 242 -4.26 -29.05 0.78
C LEU A 242 -4.05 -30.53 1.12
N ARG A 243 -2.82 -31.03 0.92
CA ARG A 243 -2.47 -32.42 1.26
C ARG A 243 -2.49 -32.68 2.76
N GLN A 244 -2.07 -31.72 3.59
CA GLN A 244 -2.21 -31.82 5.05
C GLN A 244 -3.67 -31.88 5.48
N MET A 245 -4.52 -31.04 4.88
CA MET A 245 -5.96 -31.04 5.17
C MET A 245 -6.65 -32.35 4.75
N TRP A 246 -6.22 -32.94 3.63
CA TRP A 246 -6.75 -34.22 3.15
C TRP A 246 -6.38 -35.40 4.05
N ASN A 247 -5.19 -35.36 4.66
CA ASN A 247 -4.68 -36.43 5.51
C ASN A 247 -5.10 -36.31 6.99
N ALA A 248 -5.87 -35.27 7.35
CA ALA A 248 -6.31 -34.97 8.72
C ALA A 248 -7.74 -35.47 8.97
#